data_AF-A0A6I1VYS2-F1
#
_entry.id   AF-A0A6I1VYS2-F1
#
_cell.length_a   1.000
_cell.length_b   1.000
_cell.length_c   1.000
_cell.angle_alpha   90.00
_cell.angle_beta   90.00
_cell.angle_gamma   90.00
#
_symmetry.space_group_name_H-M   'P 1'
#
loop_
_entity.id
_entity.type
_entity.pdbx_description
1 polymer ?
#
loop_
_entity_poly.entity_id
_entity_poly.type
_entity_poly.pdbx_seq_one_letter_code
_entity_poly.pdbx_strand_id
1 'polypeptide(L)'
;GNIPWDLVVIDEAHKLRNAHRKSNETGQSLKRSLAGRRKLLLTATPLQNSLMELYGLSSLIDEDIFGDERSFRAQYNNTDGDLAALRRRLQAFIKRTLRRDVLEYVPYTQRHALTTPFTPSDDEQRLYDLISAYLHRDFSYGFPQRQKHLVALILRKLLASSTEAVVATLQAIKARLQKLLDLQSIDEE
;
A
#
# COMPACT_ATOMS: atom_id res chain seq x y z
N GLY A 1 34.26 11.42 -5.86
CA GLY A 1 34.84 10.38 -6.74
C GLY A 1 33.72 9.64 -7.41
N ASN A 2 33.68 9.63 -8.74
CA ASN A 2 32.67 8.89 -9.49
C ASN A 2 33.15 7.44 -9.63
N ILE A 3 32.51 6.48 -8.96
CA ILE A 3 32.88 5.07 -9.11
C ILE A 3 32.19 4.52 -10.36
N PRO A 4 32.95 4.02 -11.36
CA PRO A 4 32.38 3.48 -12.59
C PRO A 4 31.88 2.03 -12.38
N TRP A 5 30.78 1.87 -11.67
CA TRP A 5 30.03 0.60 -11.60
C TRP A 5 29.52 0.17 -12.99
N ASP A 6 29.86 -1.04 -13.41
CA ASP A 6 29.34 -1.66 -14.64
C ASP A 6 27.90 -2.16 -14.49
N LEU A 7 27.52 -2.61 -13.29
CA LEU A 7 26.22 -3.17 -12.94
C LEU A 7 25.75 -2.69 -11.57
N VAL A 8 24.46 -2.41 -11.46
CA VAL A 8 23.79 -2.01 -10.22
C VAL A 8 22.66 -2.98 -9.93
N VAL A 9 22.74 -3.69 -8.81
CA VAL A 9 21.68 -4.60 -8.36
C VAL A 9 20.85 -3.89 -7.31
N ILE A 10 19.54 -3.77 -7.54
CA ILE A 10 18.60 -3.13 -6.63
C ILE A 10 17.65 -4.20 -6.10
N ASP A 11 17.84 -4.58 -4.85
CA ASP A 11 16.90 -5.46 -4.15
C ASP A 11 15.69 -4.69 -3.62
N GLU A 12 14.57 -5.39 -3.47
CA GLU A 12 13.26 -4.84 -3.13
C GLU A 12 12.88 -3.62 -3.99
N ALA A 13 13.10 -3.74 -5.30
CA ALA A 13 12.91 -2.65 -6.26
C ALA A 13 11.48 -2.06 -6.24
N HIS A 14 10.48 -2.80 -5.73
CA HIS A 14 9.13 -2.30 -5.52
C HIS A 14 9.05 -1.03 -4.64
N LYS A 15 10.07 -0.75 -3.83
CA LYS A 15 10.22 0.51 -3.07
C LYS A 15 10.42 1.73 -3.99
N LEU A 16 10.96 1.52 -5.19
CA LEU A 16 11.24 2.55 -6.18
C LEU A 16 10.15 2.69 -7.26
N ARG A 17 8.99 2.03 -7.11
CA ARG A 17 7.89 2.09 -8.09
C ARG A 17 7.40 3.50 -8.44
N ASN A 18 7.56 4.44 -7.52
CA ASN A 18 7.17 5.84 -7.70
C ASN A 18 8.32 6.74 -8.20
N ALA A 19 9.47 6.17 -8.55
CA ALA A 19 10.64 6.95 -8.97
C ALA A 19 10.41 7.74 -10.27
N HIS A 20 9.43 7.34 -11.10
CA HIS A 20 9.03 8.10 -12.28
C HIS A 20 8.43 9.47 -11.95
N ARG A 21 7.87 9.65 -10.74
CA ARG A 21 7.28 10.92 -10.34
C ARG A 21 8.37 11.93 -10.02
N LYS A 22 8.23 13.15 -10.55
CA LYS A 22 9.17 14.25 -10.28
C LYS A 22 9.26 14.62 -8.79
N SER A 23 8.18 14.41 -8.03
CA SER A 23 8.14 14.65 -6.59
C SER A 23 8.89 13.61 -5.75
N ASN A 24 9.33 12.50 -6.34
CA ASN A 24 10.10 11.49 -5.63
C ASN A 24 11.59 11.81 -5.73
N GLU A 25 12.08 12.68 -4.83
CA GLU A 25 13.47 13.14 -4.86
C GLU A 25 14.48 12.00 -4.79
N THR A 26 14.26 11.01 -3.92
CA THR A 26 15.12 9.83 -3.78
C THR A 26 15.19 9.03 -5.08
N GLY A 27 14.05 8.73 -5.68
CA GLY A 27 13.97 7.98 -6.93
C GLY A 27 14.62 8.72 -8.09
N GLN A 28 14.40 10.03 -8.19
CA GLN A 28 15.02 10.88 -9.21
C GLN A 28 16.53 11.00 -9.02
N SER A 29 17.01 11.11 -7.78
CA SER A 29 18.44 11.14 -7.45
C SER A 29 19.12 9.83 -7.83
N LEU A 30 18.51 8.69 -7.52
CA LEU A 30 18.99 7.37 -7.94
C LEU A 30 19.02 7.24 -9.46
N LYS A 31 17.96 7.65 -10.15
CA LYS A 31 17.88 7.59 -11.62
C LYS A 31 19.02 8.36 -12.28
N ARG A 32 19.29 9.58 -11.80
CA ARG A 32 20.41 10.42 -12.29
C ARG A 32 21.77 9.81 -11.97
N SER A 33 21.96 9.33 -10.74
CA SER A 33 23.25 8.79 -10.29
C SER A 33 23.62 7.48 -10.99
N LEU A 34 22.61 6.70 -11.41
CA LEU A 34 22.77 5.40 -12.06
C LEU A 34 22.54 5.49 -13.59
N ALA A 35 22.47 6.71 -14.15
CA ALA A 35 22.30 6.91 -15.58
C ALA A 35 23.46 6.27 -16.37
N GLY A 36 23.14 5.61 -17.48
CA GLY A 36 24.11 4.90 -18.32
C GLY A 36 24.70 3.63 -17.72
N ARG A 37 24.29 3.21 -16.52
CA ARG A 37 24.74 1.95 -15.89
C ARG A 37 23.75 0.83 -16.15
N ARG A 38 24.23 -0.41 -16.28
CA ARG A 38 23.34 -1.58 -16.34
C ARG A 38 22.66 -1.74 -14.98
N LYS A 39 21.37 -2.04 -14.96
CA LYS A 39 20.63 -2.26 -13.71
C LYS A 39 19.92 -3.60 -13.73
N LEU A 40 19.95 -4.29 -12.60
CA LEU A 40 19.18 -5.49 -12.33
C LEU A 40 18.25 -5.21 -11.15
N LEU A 41 16.95 -5.28 -11.38
CA LEU A 41 15.94 -5.06 -10.35
C LEU A 41 15.46 -6.42 -9.82
N LEU A 42 15.61 -6.64 -8.52
CA LEU A 42 15.08 -7.81 -7.83
C LEU A 42 13.86 -7.40 -7.03
N THR A 43 12.75 -8.12 -7.20
CA THR A 43 11.52 -7.90 -6.45
C THR A 43 10.65 -9.14 -6.44
N ALA A 44 10.11 -9.49 -5.28
CA ALA A 44 9.12 -10.54 -5.15
C ALA A 44 7.75 -10.12 -5.71
N THR A 45 7.46 -8.82 -5.75
CA THR A 45 6.15 -8.26 -6.13
C THR A 45 6.33 -7.02 -7.01
N PRO A 46 6.51 -7.17 -8.33
CA PRO A 46 6.69 -6.03 -9.24
C PRO A 46 5.41 -5.21 -9.46
N LEU A 47 4.25 -5.79 -9.15
CA LEU A 47 2.92 -5.20 -9.26
C LEU A 47 2.19 -5.41 -7.94
N GLN A 48 1.86 -4.34 -7.24
CA GLN A 48 1.00 -4.38 -6.06
C GLN A 48 -0.35 -3.70 -6.34
N ASN A 49 -0.37 -2.55 -7.04
CA ASN A 49 -1.56 -1.70 -7.09
C ASN A 49 -1.93 -1.15 -8.47
N SER A 50 -0.98 -0.94 -9.39
CA SER A 50 -1.30 -0.35 -10.71
C SER A 50 -0.23 -0.61 -11.77
N LEU A 51 -0.61 -0.50 -13.05
CA LEU A 51 0.34 -0.59 -14.18
C LEU A 51 1.40 0.52 -14.15
N MET A 52 1.12 1.64 -13.49
CA MET A 52 2.10 2.72 -13.30
C MET A 52 3.31 2.30 -12.46
N GLU A 53 3.16 1.29 -11.61
CA GLU A 53 4.28 0.73 -10.85
C GLU A 53 5.28 0.03 -11.80
N LEU A 54 4.78 -0.69 -12.81
CA LEU A 54 5.63 -1.28 -13.84
C LEU A 54 6.36 -0.23 -14.66
N TYR A 55 5.65 0.83 -15.07
CA TYR A 55 6.26 1.97 -15.76
C TYR A 55 7.36 2.61 -14.93
N GLY A 56 7.10 2.79 -13.63
CA GLY A 56 8.10 3.29 -12.69
C GLY A 56 9.37 2.44 -12.65
N LEU A 57 9.22 1.12 -12.52
CA LEU A 57 10.34 0.19 -12.47
C LEU A 57 11.08 0.09 -13.81
N SER A 58 10.37 0.05 -14.94
CA SER A 58 11.00 0.01 -16.26
C SER A 58 11.78 1.29 -16.54
N SER A 59 11.23 2.46 -16.20
CA SER A 59 11.93 3.74 -16.37
C SER A 59 13.23 3.87 -15.56
N LEU A 60 13.39 3.08 -14.49
CA LEU A 60 14.66 3.01 -13.76
C LEU A 60 15.71 2.23 -14.54
N ILE A 61 15.30 1.15 -15.21
CA ILE A 61 16.16 0.35 -16.09
C ILE A 61 16.59 1.23 -17.25
N ASP A 62 15.61 1.74 -17.99
CA ASP A 62 15.78 2.58 -19.18
C ASP A 62 14.49 3.36 -19.46
N GLU A 63 14.63 4.67 -19.69
CA GLU A 63 13.52 5.60 -19.90
C GLU A 63 12.83 5.37 -21.25
N ASP A 64 13.55 4.81 -22.22
CA ASP A 64 13.09 4.67 -23.60
C ASP A 64 12.28 3.38 -23.83
N ILE A 65 12.27 2.45 -22.85
CA ILE A 65 11.54 1.17 -22.97
C ILE A 65 10.08 1.38 -23.28
N PHE A 66 9.43 2.40 -22.72
CA PHE A 66 8.02 2.69 -22.92
C PHE A 66 7.72 4.13 -23.35
N GLY A 67 8.75 4.96 -23.54
CA GLY A 67 8.60 6.39 -23.76
C GLY A 67 8.08 7.10 -22.51
N ASP A 68 7.38 8.22 -22.70
CA ASP A 68 6.91 9.04 -21.59
C ASP A 68 5.64 8.46 -20.91
N GLU A 69 5.39 8.95 -19.70
CA GLU A 69 4.27 8.51 -18.86
C GLU A 69 2.90 8.68 -19.53
N ARG A 70 2.70 9.76 -20.32
CA ARG A 70 1.40 10.02 -20.96
C ARG A 70 1.15 9.00 -22.06
N SER A 71 2.18 8.71 -22.87
CA SER A 71 2.12 7.69 -23.92
C SER A 71 1.85 6.31 -23.33
N PHE A 72 2.56 5.92 -22.27
CA PHE A 72 2.32 4.65 -21.58
C PHE A 72 0.88 4.54 -21.07
N ARG A 73 0.36 5.60 -20.43
CA ARG A 73 -1.02 5.63 -19.92
C ARG A 73 -2.04 5.49 -21.05
N ALA A 74 -1.85 6.26 -22.13
CA ALA A 74 -2.76 6.24 -23.28
C ALA A 74 -2.83 4.85 -23.92
N GLN A 75 -1.68 4.17 -24.02
CA GLN A 75 -1.58 2.88 -24.70
C GLN A 75 -2.03 1.69 -23.84
N TYR A 76 -1.83 1.75 -22.51
CA TYR A 76 -1.97 0.56 -21.66
C TYR A 76 -2.86 0.72 -20.43
N ASN A 77 -3.12 1.94 -19.96
CA ASN A 77 -3.83 2.19 -18.69
C ASN A 77 -5.26 2.73 -18.87
N ASN A 78 -5.76 2.75 -20.10
CA ASN A 78 -7.15 3.08 -20.44
C ASN A 78 -8.00 1.80 -20.53
N THR A 79 -9.33 1.94 -20.55
CA THR A 79 -10.29 0.82 -20.64
C THR A 79 -10.02 -0.10 -21.83
N ASP A 80 -9.58 0.48 -22.96
CA ASP A 80 -9.24 -0.24 -24.20
C ASP A 80 -7.72 -0.46 -24.38
N GLY A 81 -6.94 -0.40 -23.29
CA GLY A 81 -5.49 -0.53 -23.36
C GLY A 81 -5.02 -1.92 -23.82
N ASP A 82 -3.98 -1.97 -24.65
CA ASP A 82 -3.45 -3.23 -25.19
C ASP A 82 -2.52 -3.94 -24.19
N LEU A 83 -3.14 -4.62 -23.22
CA LEU A 83 -2.43 -5.39 -22.20
C LEU A 83 -1.64 -6.57 -22.80
N ALA A 84 -2.02 -7.08 -23.97
CA ALA A 84 -1.32 -8.18 -24.64
C ALA A 84 0.01 -7.69 -25.24
N ALA A 85 0.01 -6.50 -25.87
CA ALA A 85 1.25 -5.84 -26.29
C ALA A 85 2.14 -5.48 -25.10
N LEU A 86 1.57 -4.99 -24.00
CA LEU A 86 2.34 -4.72 -22.78
C LEU A 86 3.04 -5.98 -22.28
N ARG A 87 2.32 -7.09 -22.15
CA ARG A 87 2.89 -8.38 -21.73
C ARG A 87 4.02 -8.85 -22.65
N ARG A 88 3.84 -8.77 -23.97
CA ARG A 88 4.89 -9.11 -24.95
C ARG A 88 6.14 -8.27 -24.77
N ARG A 89 6.00 -6.95 -24.58
CA ARG A 89 7.16 -6.05 -24.35
C ARG A 89 7.87 -6.38 -23.03
N LEU A 90 7.11 -6.61 -21.97
CA LEU A 90 7.67 -6.95 -20.65
C LEU A 90 8.48 -8.25 -20.66
N GLN A 91 8.08 -9.24 -21.48
CA GLN A 91 8.81 -10.52 -21.58
C GLN A 91 10.26 -10.38 -22.04
N ALA A 92 10.63 -9.28 -22.71
CA ALA A 92 11.99 -9.05 -23.18
C ALA A 92 12.99 -8.77 -22.03
N PHE A 93 12.52 -8.27 -20.88
CA PHE A 93 13.40 -7.84 -19.78
C PHE A 93 12.90 -8.20 -18.38
N ILE A 94 11.70 -8.78 -18.25
CA ILE A 94 11.18 -9.30 -16.98
C ILE A 94 11.26 -10.83 -17.00
N LYS A 95 12.07 -11.38 -16.11
CA LYS A 95 12.01 -12.79 -15.74
C LYS A 95 11.21 -12.93 -14.44
N ARG A 96 10.10 -13.67 -14.50
CA ARG A 96 9.27 -13.99 -13.33
C ARG A 96 9.14 -15.50 -13.19
N THR A 97 9.48 -15.99 -12.01
CA THR A 97 9.28 -17.39 -11.63
C THR A 97 8.18 -17.43 -10.57
N LEU A 98 7.15 -18.23 -10.80
CA LEU A 98 6.05 -18.43 -9.86
C LEU A 98 6.32 -19.65 -8.99
N ARG A 99 5.68 -19.72 -7.82
CA ARG A 99 5.76 -20.91 -6.95
C ARG A 99 5.42 -22.19 -7.68
N ARG A 100 4.40 -22.16 -8.55
CA ARG A 100 3.98 -23.30 -9.37
C ARG A 100 5.06 -23.79 -10.35
N ASP A 101 5.97 -22.92 -10.76
CA ASP A 101 7.02 -23.23 -11.73
C ASP A 101 8.21 -23.96 -11.10
N VAL A 102 8.25 -24.06 -9.75
CA VAL A 102 9.36 -24.66 -8.99
C VAL A 102 8.90 -25.67 -7.95
N LEU A 103 7.64 -26.11 -8.01
CA LEU A 103 7.06 -27.06 -7.04
C LEU A 103 7.84 -28.38 -6.94
N GLU A 104 8.47 -28.81 -8.05
CA GLU A 104 9.28 -30.02 -8.08
C GLU A 104 10.60 -29.90 -7.30
N TYR A 105 11.09 -28.67 -7.07
CA TYR A 105 12.36 -28.42 -6.37
C TYR A 105 12.17 -27.85 -4.95
N VAL A 106 11.01 -27.25 -4.67
CA VAL A 106 10.76 -26.51 -3.43
C VAL A 106 9.47 -26.99 -2.76
N PRO A 107 9.53 -27.69 -1.61
CA PRO A 107 8.34 -28.06 -0.85
C PRO A 107 7.77 -26.81 -0.17
N TYR A 108 6.67 -26.28 -0.69
CA TYR A 108 5.94 -25.20 -0.02
C TYR A 108 4.98 -25.76 1.03
N THR A 109 5.00 -25.18 2.22
CA THR A 109 4.01 -25.47 3.26
C THR A 109 2.62 -25.13 2.76
N GLN A 110 1.68 -26.08 2.85
CA GLN A 110 0.29 -25.84 2.50
C GLN A 110 -0.33 -24.83 3.49
N ARG A 111 -0.96 -23.78 2.95
CA ARG A 111 -1.70 -22.81 3.76
C ARG A 111 -3.17 -23.22 3.80
N HIS A 112 -3.68 -23.57 4.98
CA HIS A 112 -5.08 -23.91 5.19
C HIS A 112 -5.80 -22.67 5.72
N ALA A 113 -6.74 -22.12 4.95
CA ALA A 113 -7.57 -21.00 5.38
C ALA A 113 -8.82 -21.55 6.08
N LEU A 114 -8.85 -21.46 7.41
CA LEU A 114 -9.96 -21.93 8.23
C LEU A 114 -10.85 -20.74 8.60
N THR A 115 -12.14 -20.85 8.30
CA THR A 115 -13.17 -19.92 8.77
C THR A 115 -13.96 -20.63 9.85
N THR A 116 -13.75 -20.21 11.10
CA THR A 116 -14.48 -20.77 12.24
C THR A 116 -15.60 -19.82 12.63
N PRO A 117 -16.87 -20.26 12.61
CA PRO A 117 -17.95 -19.45 13.16
C PRO A 117 -17.74 -19.31 14.68
N PHE A 118 -18.06 -18.15 15.21
CA PHE A 118 -18.08 -17.90 16.64
C PHE A 118 -19.39 -17.23 17.02
N THR A 119 -19.79 -17.40 18.27
CA THR A 119 -20.92 -16.69 18.84
C THR A 119 -20.36 -15.74 19.89
N PRO A 120 -20.49 -14.42 19.72
CA PRO A 120 -20.06 -13.48 20.74
C PRO A 120 -20.89 -13.66 22.01
N SER A 121 -20.30 -13.37 23.15
CA SER A 121 -21.05 -13.20 24.40
C SER A 121 -21.98 -11.98 24.30
N ASP A 122 -22.97 -11.91 25.18
CA ASP A 122 -23.91 -10.78 25.23
C ASP A 122 -23.18 -9.43 25.45
N ASP A 123 -22.11 -9.43 26.26
CA ASP A 123 -21.31 -8.22 26.53
C ASP A 123 -20.46 -7.81 25.32
N GLU A 124 -19.88 -8.76 24.59
CA GLU A 124 -19.13 -8.49 23.36
C GLU A 124 -20.04 -7.95 22.26
N GLN A 125 -21.22 -8.56 22.10
CA GLN A 125 -22.24 -8.10 21.14
C GLN A 125 -22.72 -6.69 21.51
N ARG A 126 -22.99 -6.44 22.79
CA ARG A 126 -23.37 -5.12 23.29
C ARG A 126 -22.30 -4.07 23.01
N LEU A 127 -21.02 -4.39 23.26
CA LEU A 127 -19.91 -3.47 22.98
C LEU A 127 -19.81 -3.16 21.49
N TYR A 128 -19.92 -4.19 20.64
CA TYR A 128 -19.94 -4.05 19.20
C TYR A 128 -21.04 -3.11 18.72
N ASP A 129 -22.25 -3.26 19.25
CA ASP A 129 -23.41 -2.43 18.90
C ASP A 129 -23.23 -0.98 19.36
N LEU A 130 -22.68 -0.75 20.57
CA LEU A 130 -22.40 0.59 21.08
C LEU A 130 -21.36 1.33 20.23
N ILE A 131 -20.27 0.66 19.86
CA ILE A 131 -19.24 1.26 18.99
C ILE A 131 -19.78 1.47 17.59
N SER A 132 -20.56 0.52 17.07
CA SER A 132 -21.23 0.69 15.78
C SER A 132 -22.17 1.89 15.80
N ALA A 133 -23.00 2.05 16.82
CA ALA A 133 -23.88 3.21 16.97
C ALA A 133 -23.09 4.53 17.04
N TYR A 134 -21.99 4.56 17.81
CA TYR A 134 -21.10 5.72 17.89
C TYR A 134 -20.50 6.10 16.53
N LEU A 135 -20.06 5.11 15.76
CA LEU A 135 -19.49 5.30 14.43
C LEU A 135 -20.52 5.73 13.37
N HIS A 136 -21.80 5.37 13.53
CA HIS A 136 -22.84 5.75 12.57
C HIS A 136 -23.34 7.18 12.75
N ARG A 137 -23.12 7.83 13.91
CA ARG A 137 -23.56 9.21 14.16
C ARG A 137 -23.16 10.15 13.02
N ASP A 138 -24.11 10.95 12.53
CA ASP A 138 -23.89 11.87 11.41
C ASP A 138 -22.77 12.85 11.71
N PHE A 139 -22.70 13.31 12.96
CA PHE A 139 -21.67 14.20 13.45
C PHE A 139 -20.99 13.64 14.71
N SER A 140 -19.67 13.73 14.76
CA SER A 140 -18.86 13.35 15.93
C SER A 140 -17.65 14.27 16.04
N TYR A 141 -17.46 14.87 17.21
CA TYR A 141 -16.20 15.56 17.53
C TYR A 141 -15.03 14.59 17.70
N GLY A 142 -15.29 13.28 17.83
CA GLY A 142 -14.30 12.25 18.17
C GLY A 142 -13.34 11.89 17.03
N PHE A 143 -13.68 12.22 15.80
CA PHE A 143 -12.78 12.10 14.65
C PHE A 143 -13.24 13.03 13.51
N PRO A 144 -12.32 13.54 12.67
CA PRO A 144 -12.70 14.35 11.51
C PRO A 144 -13.56 13.55 10.52
N GLN A 145 -14.59 14.18 9.94
CA GLN A 145 -15.50 13.53 8.97
C GLN A 145 -14.76 12.87 7.81
N ARG A 146 -13.71 13.52 7.29
CA ARG A 146 -12.89 13.00 6.19
C ARG A 146 -12.17 11.68 6.54
N GLN A 147 -12.00 11.38 7.83
CA GLN A 147 -11.32 10.18 8.33
C GLN A 147 -12.30 9.13 8.90
N LYS A 148 -13.60 9.44 8.98
CA LYS A 148 -14.64 8.59 9.59
C LYS A 148 -14.61 7.15 9.06
N HIS A 149 -14.51 6.99 7.74
CA HIS A 149 -14.47 5.67 7.12
C HIS A 149 -13.27 4.83 7.58
N LEU A 150 -12.06 5.40 7.57
CA LEU A 150 -10.85 4.71 7.99
C LEU A 150 -10.88 4.36 9.48
N VAL A 151 -11.32 5.30 10.32
CA VAL A 151 -11.47 5.07 11.76
C VAL A 151 -12.47 3.95 12.06
N ALA A 152 -13.59 3.92 11.33
CA ALA A 152 -14.58 2.85 11.45
C ALA A 152 -13.99 1.48 11.07
N LEU A 153 -13.21 1.39 9.99
CA LEU A 153 -12.53 0.15 9.61
C LEU A 153 -11.53 -0.32 10.67
N ILE A 154 -10.73 0.60 11.22
CA ILE A 154 -9.76 0.29 12.27
C ILE A 154 -10.47 -0.24 13.52
N LEU A 155 -11.49 0.47 14.01
CA LEU A 155 -12.23 0.07 15.21
C LEU A 155 -12.93 -1.29 15.04
N ARG A 156 -13.56 -1.54 13.88
CA ARG A 156 -14.16 -2.87 13.58
C ARG A 156 -13.11 -3.97 13.52
N LYS A 157 -11.93 -3.70 12.94
CA LYS A 157 -10.83 -4.65 12.90
C LYS A 157 -10.29 -4.98 14.30
N LEU A 158 -10.19 -3.98 15.18
CA LEU A 158 -9.76 -4.18 16.57
C LEU A 158 -10.79 -4.99 17.35
N LEU A 159 -12.09 -4.68 17.20
CA LEU A 159 -13.17 -5.44 17.83
C LEU A 159 -13.21 -6.91 17.42
N ALA A 160 -12.91 -7.20 16.15
CA ALA A 160 -12.81 -8.58 15.68
C ALA A 160 -11.60 -9.34 16.26
N SER A 161 -10.65 -8.65 16.90
CA SER A 161 -9.47 -9.27 17.51
C SER A 161 -9.66 -9.52 19.00
N SER A 162 -10.01 -8.48 19.77
CA SER A 162 -10.30 -8.58 21.20
C SER A 162 -10.95 -7.29 21.69
N THR A 163 -11.71 -7.39 22.79
CA THR A 163 -12.31 -6.23 23.46
C THR A 163 -11.22 -5.26 23.94
N GLU A 164 -10.12 -5.78 24.48
CA GLU A 164 -8.99 -5.00 24.99
C GLU A 164 -8.31 -4.18 23.89
N ALA A 165 -8.21 -4.72 22.66
CA ALA A 165 -7.57 -4.05 21.55
C ALA A 165 -8.24 -2.71 21.17
N VAL A 166 -9.55 -2.56 21.47
CA VAL A 166 -10.27 -1.33 21.17
C VAL A 166 -10.08 -0.25 22.25
N VAL A 167 -9.76 -0.65 23.50
CA VAL A 167 -9.71 0.23 24.67
C VAL A 167 -8.74 1.38 24.48
N ALA A 168 -7.51 1.08 24.02
CA ALA A 168 -6.48 2.11 23.81
C ALA A 168 -6.94 3.18 22.79
N THR A 169 -7.65 2.76 21.74
CA THR A 169 -8.18 3.69 20.72
C THR A 169 -9.30 4.56 21.30
N LEU A 170 -10.22 3.96 22.07
CA LEU A 170 -11.31 4.71 22.71
C LEU A 170 -10.78 5.69 23.77
N GLN A 171 -9.76 5.31 24.53
CA GLN A 171 -9.10 6.17 25.51
C GLN A 171 -8.41 7.37 24.82
N ALA A 172 -7.73 7.15 23.69
CA ALA A 172 -7.13 8.23 22.93
C ALA A 172 -8.19 9.22 22.38
N ILE A 173 -9.32 8.70 21.88
CA ILE A 173 -10.45 9.52 21.45
C ILE A 173 -11.01 10.33 22.63
N LYS A 174 -11.22 9.70 23.78
CA LYS A 174 -11.69 10.36 25.02
C LYS A 174 -10.74 11.47 25.46
N ALA A 175 -9.43 11.20 25.55
CA ALA A 175 -8.43 12.17 25.98
C ALA A 175 -8.39 13.39 25.06
N ARG A 176 -8.48 13.17 23.74
CA ARG A 176 -8.55 14.26 22.76
C ARG A 176 -9.82 15.10 22.91
N LEU A 177 -10.97 14.45 23.10
CA LEU A 177 -12.25 15.14 23.33
C LEU A 177 -12.23 15.95 24.62
N GLN A 178 -11.66 15.41 25.70
CA GLN A 178 -11.51 16.12 26.96
C GLN A 178 -10.65 17.37 26.78
N LYS A 179 -9.51 17.25 26.09
CA LYS A 179 -8.65 18.41 25.80
C LYS A 179 -9.37 19.50 24.99
N LEU A 180 -10.23 19.11 24.04
CA LEU A 180 -11.03 20.08 23.29
C LEU A 180 -12.05 20.79 24.17
N LEU A 181 -12.69 20.06 25.08
CA LEU A 181 -13.62 20.62 26.04
C LEU A 181 -12.93 21.61 27.00
N ASP A 182 -11.77 21.21 27.54
CA ASP A 182 -11.00 22.01 28.48
C ASP A 182 -10.51 23.33 27.84
N LEU A 183 -10.11 23.29 26.56
CA LEU A 183 -9.73 24.49 25.80
C LEU A 183 -10.91 25.43 25.58
N GLN A 184 -12.10 24.88 25.34
CA GLN A 184 -13.30 25.68 25.12
C GLN A 184 -13.76 26.40 26.39
N SER A 185 -13.57 25.78 27.56
CA SER A 185 -13.87 26.41 28.86
C SER A 185 -12.90 27.53 29.26
N ILE A 186 -11.69 27.58 28.67
CA ILE A 186 -10.71 28.63 28.95
C ILE A 186 -11.01 29.92 28.15
N ASP A 187 -11.64 29.80 26.99
CA ASP A 187 -12.01 30.94 26.14
C ASP A 187 -13.34 31.61 26.58
N GLU A 188 -14.08 31.02 27.54
CA GLU A 188 -15.34 31.56 28.10
C GLU A 188 -15.17 32.29 29.45
N GLU A 189 -13.94 32.35 30.00
CA GLU A 189 -13.55 33.17 31.17
C GLU A 189 -12.78 34.45 30.76
#